data_AF-A0A662J9M7-F1
#
_entry.id   AF-A0A662J9M7-F1
#
_cell.length_a   1.000
_cell.length_b   1.000
_cell.length_c   1.000
_cell.angle_alpha   90.00
_cell.angle_beta   90.00
_cell.angle_gamma   90.00
#
_symmetry.space_group_name_H-M   'P 1'
#
loop_
_entity.id
_entity.type
_entity.pdbx_description
1 polymer ?
#
loop_
_entity_poly.entity_id
_entity_poly.type
_entity_poly.pdbx_seq_one_letter_code
_entity_poly.pdbx_strand_id
1 'polypeptide(L)'
;MHIELELIYPRVGGYNARPCSVRLRMYEPPRATEVKALWRWWMRVVLAGAYGGQVSYSKVDEKVSEVLGSTKSSSLLSMAVKADKGQFEEAIKRAEKIRKLFDDSLSALNGFREDWRRNHGRVATIKYIELQPPFRIRYFQPRQKDEFQRKLGEYFGDVKVRVIKRKKEVEVELSKSNVRKLLERYLRRNSKAYEDLYEFLRSVSDVPRVRLALFKRDEEGEVDKVERYPREEIHRVKKYLERISEELALREGLNVTIRVYLSKPLNTLSKQEQEKLKAAIAVLLLALALGGLGSMTRRGFGSVNLKNVKVKLCDKRLDEILRKFDDVLNAASKDDLKSRLWDLMRATSDLVRDAYGIEKREAKSIPKVPSLLPDSDSEFFRLEVCEVEHVTDDLKLLLHIGNACLKSSWKKKSYRGEGGYIKKPGSRLHTWILGLPRSVKGKRDISGYIIAGKEEVRRPSSIHLKIFKNRQGKRFVIIYGFLSEDWPLNKLLHKSWGKEGNRIRKLEIRDRHGDEHK
;
A
#
# COMPACT_ATOMS: atom_id res chain seq x y z
N MET A 1 -14.28 25.31 -3.25
CA MET A 1 -13.04 24.99 -2.51
C MET A 1 -11.97 24.54 -3.48
N HIS A 2 -10.72 24.97 -3.26
CA HIS A 2 -9.54 24.65 -4.06
C HIS A 2 -8.50 24.04 -3.13
N ILE A 3 -8.03 22.82 -3.45
CA ILE A 3 -7.03 22.12 -2.65
C ILE A 3 -5.88 21.74 -3.56
N GLU A 4 -4.67 22.09 -3.15
CA GLU A 4 -3.42 21.68 -3.77
C GLU A 4 -2.71 20.71 -2.84
N LEU A 5 -2.34 19.56 -3.38
CA LEU A 5 -1.69 18.51 -2.62
C LEU A 5 -0.70 17.73 -3.49
N GLU A 6 0.16 16.99 -2.81
CA GLU A 6 1.09 16.03 -3.39
C GLU A 6 0.75 14.64 -2.84
N LEU A 7 0.74 13.62 -3.67
CA LEU A 7 0.60 12.23 -3.23
C LEU A 7 1.97 11.56 -3.19
N ILE A 8 2.31 10.93 -2.06
CA ILE A 8 3.58 10.21 -1.88
C ILE A 8 3.44 8.78 -2.41
N TYR A 9 4.24 8.40 -3.41
CA TYR A 9 4.20 7.07 -4.05
C TYR A 9 2.78 6.57 -4.34
N PRO A 10 1.94 7.32 -5.09
CA PRO A 10 0.59 6.88 -5.36
C PRO A 10 0.59 5.68 -6.31
N ARG A 11 -0.15 4.64 -5.93
CA ARG A 11 -0.52 3.55 -6.84
C ARG A 11 -1.98 3.71 -7.23
N VAL A 12 -2.26 4.68 -8.11
CA VAL A 12 -3.59 4.92 -8.67
C VAL A 12 -3.93 3.77 -9.62
N GLY A 13 -5.13 3.22 -9.51
CA GLY A 13 -5.56 2.08 -10.32
C GLY A 13 -6.44 2.54 -11.48
N GLY A 14 -6.01 2.23 -12.70
CA GLY A 14 -6.77 2.54 -13.90
C GLY A 14 -7.54 1.40 -14.54
N TYR A 15 -7.79 1.51 -15.85
CA TYR A 15 -8.40 0.50 -16.72
C TYR A 15 -7.75 -0.88 -16.56
N ASN A 16 -6.44 -0.92 -16.39
CA ASN A 16 -5.65 -2.13 -16.22
C ASN A 16 -5.20 -2.37 -14.76
N ALA A 17 -5.83 -1.68 -13.80
CA ALA A 17 -5.52 -1.67 -12.36
C ALA A 17 -4.06 -1.31 -11.99
N ARG A 18 -3.38 -0.59 -12.88
CA ARG A 18 -1.98 -0.13 -12.76
C ARG A 18 -1.88 1.41 -12.83
N PRO A 19 -0.76 1.99 -12.39
CA PRO A 19 -0.53 3.45 -12.46
C PRO A 19 -0.48 4.00 -13.90
N CYS A 20 0.00 3.18 -14.84
CA CYS A 20 0.12 3.54 -16.23
C CYS A 20 -0.12 2.34 -17.17
N SER A 21 -0.23 2.66 -18.46
CA SER A 21 -0.26 1.72 -19.57
C SER A 21 0.75 2.17 -20.60
N VAL A 22 1.81 1.37 -20.81
CA VAL A 22 2.82 1.62 -21.86
C VAL A 22 2.15 1.49 -23.23
N ARG A 23 1.31 0.47 -23.40
CA ARG A 23 0.63 0.20 -24.67
C ARG A 23 -0.30 1.35 -25.09
N LEU A 24 -1.06 1.92 -24.15
CA LEU A 24 -1.97 3.03 -24.44
C LEU A 24 -1.30 4.40 -24.30
N ARG A 25 -0.01 4.44 -23.90
CA ARG A 25 0.74 5.65 -23.55
C ARG A 25 -0.08 6.59 -22.65
N MET A 26 -0.65 6.02 -21.60
CA MET A 26 -1.56 6.71 -20.69
C MET A 26 -1.13 6.50 -19.23
N TYR A 27 -1.19 7.57 -18.45
CA TYR A 27 -1.12 7.52 -16.99
C TYR A 27 -2.48 7.93 -16.43
N GLU A 28 -2.96 7.23 -15.41
CA GLU A 28 -4.25 7.54 -14.83
C GLU A 28 -4.11 8.40 -13.56
N PRO A 29 -4.61 9.65 -13.57
CA PRO A 29 -4.64 10.45 -12.36
C PRO A 29 -5.68 9.91 -11.37
N PRO A 30 -5.56 10.28 -10.09
CA PRO A 30 -6.62 10.02 -9.12
C PRO A 30 -7.96 10.54 -9.65
N ARG A 31 -8.98 9.68 -9.64
CA ARG A 31 -10.29 10.04 -10.18
C ARG A 31 -11.09 10.81 -9.13
N ALA A 32 -11.97 11.71 -9.58
CA ALA A 32 -12.92 12.38 -8.68
C ALA A 32 -13.77 11.36 -7.88
N THR A 33 -14.05 10.20 -8.47
CA THR A 33 -14.74 9.09 -7.80
C THR A 33 -13.94 8.49 -6.64
N GLU A 34 -12.61 8.41 -6.73
CA GLU A 34 -11.77 7.92 -5.64
C GLU A 34 -11.75 8.90 -4.47
N VAL A 35 -11.60 10.20 -4.76
CA VAL A 35 -11.66 11.25 -3.73
C VAL A 35 -13.05 11.27 -3.08
N LYS A 36 -14.12 11.17 -3.88
CA LYS A 36 -15.49 11.09 -3.36
C LYS A 36 -15.73 9.84 -2.52
N ALA A 37 -15.13 8.69 -2.89
CA ALA A 37 -15.22 7.47 -2.09
C ALA A 37 -14.51 7.60 -0.74
N LEU A 38 -13.32 8.22 -0.71
CA LEU A 38 -12.61 8.54 0.54
C LEU A 38 -13.47 9.48 1.41
N TRP A 39 -14.03 10.52 0.82
CA TRP A 39 -14.90 11.47 1.51
C TRP A 39 -16.14 10.81 2.10
N ARG A 40 -16.87 10.00 1.31
CA ARG A 40 -18.03 9.24 1.79
C ARG A 40 -17.65 8.29 2.92
N TRP A 41 -16.50 7.62 2.83
CA TRP A 41 -16.06 6.70 3.89
C TRP A 41 -15.81 7.44 5.20
N TRP A 42 -15.10 8.57 5.17
CA TRP A 42 -14.90 9.39 6.37
C TRP A 42 -16.19 10.02 6.89
N MET A 43 -17.11 10.46 6.01
CA MET A 43 -18.44 10.92 6.41
C MET A 43 -19.19 9.85 7.19
N ARG A 44 -19.17 8.59 6.74
CA ARG A 44 -19.79 7.48 7.48
C ARG A 44 -19.12 7.24 8.83
N VAL A 45 -17.78 7.32 8.90
CA VAL A 45 -17.02 7.12 10.14
C VAL A 45 -17.34 8.20 11.17
N VAL A 46 -17.39 9.47 10.77
CA VAL A 46 -17.69 10.59 11.67
C VAL A 46 -19.16 10.57 12.09
N LEU A 47 -20.09 10.33 11.15
CA LEU A 47 -21.52 10.21 11.48
C LEU A 47 -21.80 9.01 12.41
N ALA A 48 -21.23 7.84 12.13
CA ALA A 48 -21.39 6.67 13.01
C ALA A 48 -20.91 7.00 14.42
N GLY A 49 -19.78 7.70 14.54
CA GLY A 49 -19.26 8.23 15.79
C GLY A 49 -20.19 9.23 16.48
N ALA A 50 -20.75 10.19 15.73
CA ALA A 50 -21.72 11.16 16.26
C ALA A 50 -22.95 10.47 16.87
N TYR A 51 -23.40 9.34 16.31
CA TYR A 51 -24.48 8.52 16.86
C TYR A 51 -24.02 7.50 17.95
N GLY A 52 -22.82 7.63 18.50
CA GLY A 52 -22.30 6.73 19.54
C GLY A 52 -21.91 5.32 19.04
N GLY A 53 -21.73 5.15 17.73
CA GLY A 53 -21.24 3.91 17.11
C GLY A 53 -22.28 2.80 16.88
N GLN A 54 -23.54 3.01 17.26
CA GLN A 54 -24.58 1.96 17.25
C GLN A 54 -25.44 1.91 15.97
N VAL A 55 -25.01 2.63 14.94
CA VAL A 55 -25.72 2.77 13.66
C VAL A 55 -25.10 1.87 12.59
N SER A 56 -25.93 1.27 11.73
CA SER A 56 -25.49 0.41 10.63
C SER A 56 -24.97 1.22 9.43
N TYR A 57 -24.20 0.57 8.54
CA TYR A 57 -23.72 1.18 7.28
C TYR A 57 -24.86 1.79 6.44
N SER A 58 -26.02 1.13 6.37
CA SER A 58 -27.16 1.59 5.58
C SER A 58 -27.69 2.94 6.07
N LYS A 59 -27.90 3.09 7.38
CA LYS A 59 -28.43 4.32 7.97
C LYS A 59 -27.43 5.47 7.91
N VAL A 60 -26.13 5.21 8.09
CA VAL A 60 -25.13 6.30 7.88
C VAL A 60 -25.00 6.67 6.41
N ASP A 61 -25.07 5.72 5.46
CA ASP A 61 -24.94 6.02 4.04
C ASP A 61 -26.14 6.81 3.49
N GLU A 62 -27.33 6.59 4.06
CA GLU A 62 -28.51 7.44 3.83
C GLU A 62 -28.22 8.89 4.21
N LYS A 63 -27.70 9.13 5.41
CA LYS A 63 -27.32 10.48 5.88
C LYS A 63 -26.20 11.11 5.05
N VAL A 64 -25.19 10.35 4.65
CA VAL A 64 -24.14 10.83 3.73
C VAL A 64 -24.73 11.26 2.38
N SER A 65 -25.76 10.56 1.92
CA SER A 65 -26.39 10.79 0.62
C SER A 65 -27.20 12.09 0.55
N GLU A 66 -27.59 12.65 1.69
CA GLU A 66 -28.23 13.98 1.78
C GLU A 66 -27.32 15.10 1.26
N VAL A 67 -25.98 14.91 1.29
CA VAL A 67 -25.00 15.91 0.80
C VAL A 67 -24.23 15.42 -0.42
N LEU A 68 -23.74 14.17 -0.38
CA LEU A 68 -22.87 13.62 -1.42
C LEU A 68 -23.63 12.85 -2.50
N GLY A 69 -24.96 12.87 -2.45
CA GLY A 69 -25.87 12.22 -3.39
C GLY A 69 -25.89 10.69 -3.26
N SER A 70 -26.77 10.07 -4.04
CA SER A 70 -26.94 8.62 -4.17
C SER A 70 -27.30 8.27 -5.62
N THR A 71 -27.73 7.04 -5.88
CA THR A 71 -28.40 6.69 -7.15
C THR A 71 -29.78 7.31 -7.28
N LYS A 72 -30.38 7.79 -6.16
CA LYS A 72 -31.72 8.38 -6.11
C LYS A 72 -31.71 9.91 -6.03
N SER A 73 -30.58 10.52 -5.68
CA SER A 73 -30.46 11.96 -5.44
C SER A 73 -29.15 12.52 -5.95
N SER A 74 -29.20 13.70 -6.56
CA SER A 74 -27.99 14.40 -6.99
C SER A 74 -27.20 14.90 -5.78
N SER A 75 -25.89 15.02 -5.97
CA SER A 75 -24.97 15.56 -4.96
C SER A 75 -25.08 17.08 -4.90
N LEU A 76 -25.08 17.66 -3.69
CA LEU A 76 -24.95 19.12 -3.50
C LEU A 76 -23.61 19.65 -4.02
N LEU A 77 -22.66 18.75 -4.24
CA LEU A 77 -21.28 19.05 -4.60
C LEU A 77 -20.88 18.34 -5.89
N SER A 78 -20.16 19.06 -6.74
CA SER A 78 -19.43 18.53 -7.89
C SER A 78 -17.92 18.63 -7.66
N MET A 79 -17.15 17.74 -8.28
CA MET A 79 -15.71 17.65 -8.06
C MET A 79 -14.96 17.45 -9.37
N ALA A 80 -13.90 18.24 -9.54
CA ALA A 80 -12.90 18.05 -10.58
C ALA A 80 -11.54 17.77 -9.94
N VAL A 81 -10.86 16.75 -10.43
CA VAL A 81 -9.49 16.42 -10.02
C VAL A 81 -8.59 16.61 -11.23
N LYS A 82 -7.53 17.40 -11.06
CA LYS A 82 -6.50 17.61 -12.07
C LYS A 82 -5.16 17.19 -11.48
N ALA A 83 -4.31 16.61 -12.30
CA ALA A 83 -2.92 16.36 -11.94
C ALA A 83 -2.02 16.82 -13.10
N ASP A 84 -0.76 17.03 -12.78
CA ASP A 84 0.22 17.59 -13.73
C ASP A 84 0.45 16.63 -14.91
N LYS A 85 0.27 17.14 -16.13
CA LYS A 85 0.44 16.35 -17.37
C LYS A 85 1.90 16.01 -17.65
N GLY A 86 2.84 16.92 -17.36
CA GLY A 86 4.27 16.65 -17.60
C GLY A 86 4.77 15.50 -16.72
N GLN A 87 4.22 15.42 -15.52
CA GLN A 87 4.43 14.32 -14.58
C GLN A 87 3.94 12.95 -15.13
N PHE A 88 2.90 12.92 -15.95
CA PHE A 88 2.41 11.69 -16.58
C PHE A 88 3.33 11.18 -17.68
N GLU A 89 3.78 12.08 -18.55
CA GLU A 89 4.70 11.73 -19.64
C GLU A 89 6.01 11.16 -19.10
N GLU A 90 6.51 11.71 -17.99
CA GLU A 90 7.69 11.19 -17.30
C GLU A 90 7.46 9.75 -16.81
N ALA A 91 6.29 9.45 -16.24
CA ALA A 91 5.94 8.12 -15.76
C ALA A 91 5.89 7.09 -16.89
N ILE A 92 5.29 7.48 -18.02
CA ILE A 92 5.21 6.64 -19.23
C ILE A 92 6.61 6.39 -19.79
N LYS A 93 7.43 7.44 -19.95
CA LYS A 93 8.83 7.32 -20.39
C LYS A 93 9.65 6.44 -19.45
N ARG A 94 9.39 6.50 -18.14
CA ARG A 94 10.02 5.62 -17.15
C ARG A 94 9.60 4.17 -17.36
N ALA A 95 8.30 3.91 -17.53
CA ALA A 95 7.78 2.56 -17.80
C ALA A 95 8.37 1.97 -19.11
N GLU A 96 8.46 2.78 -20.17
CA GLU A 96 9.11 2.41 -21.44
C GLU A 96 10.59 2.06 -21.23
N LYS A 97 11.34 2.87 -20.46
CA LYS A 97 12.74 2.57 -20.10
C LYS A 97 12.89 1.29 -19.29
N ILE A 98 12.00 1.04 -18.34
CA ILE A 98 11.98 -0.19 -17.52
C ILE A 98 11.71 -1.40 -18.41
N ARG A 99 10.71 -1.32 -19.29
CA ARG A 99 10.38 -2.37 -20.25
C ARG A 99 11.58 -2.68 -21.15
N LYS A 100 12.22 -1.65 -21.69
CA LYS A 100 13.43 -1.80 -22.51
C LYS A 100 14.56 -2.47 -21.74
N LEU A 101 14.82 -2.07 -20.49
CA LEU A 101 15.79 -2.74 -19.63
C LEU A 101 15.44 -4.23 -19.44
N PHE A 102 14.16 -4.57 -19.24
CA PHE A 102 13.73 -5.97 -19.10
C PHE A 102 13.90 -6.76 -20.40
N ASP A 103 13.56 -6.20 -21.55
CA ASP A 103 13.73 -6.85 -22.86
C ASP A 103 15.21 -7.07 -23.20
N ASP A 104 16.04 -6.05 -22.97
CA ASP A 104 17.50 -6.10 -23.14
C ASP A 104 18.11 -7.14 -22.17
N SER A 105 17.70 -7.13 -20.89
CA SER A 105 18.18 -8.07 -19.88
C SER A 105 17.76 -9.51 -20.17
N LEU A 106 16.52 -9.72 -20.60
CA LEU A 106 16.03 -11.03 -21.03
C LEU A 106 16.92 -11.55 -22.18
N SER A 107 17.13 -10.74 -23.20
CA SER A 107 17.96 -11.11 -24.37
C SER A 107 19.39 -11.46 -23.96
N ALA A 108 20.02 -10.63 -23.13
CA ALA A 108 21.38 -10.84 -22.67
C ALA A 108 21.53 -12.08 -21.75
N LEU A 109 20.56 -12.29 -20.84
CA LEU A 109 20.53 -13.46 -19.95
C LEU A 109 20.33 -14.77 -20.73
N ASN A 110 19.61 -14.72 -21.84
CA ASN A 110 19.48 -15.88 -22.73
C ASN A 110 20.77 -16.16 -23.49
N GLY A 111 21.45 -15.13 -23.99
CA GLY A 111 22.80 -15.28 -24.56
C GLY A 111 23.77 -15.91 -23.56
N PHE A 112 23.79 -15.39 -22.33
CA PHE A 112 24.57 -15.97 -21.24
C PHE A 112 24.24 -17.43 -20.96
N ARG A 113 22.96 -17.77 -20.91
CA ARG A 113 22.52 -19.15 -20.64
C ARG A 113 23.02 -20.12 -21.71
N GLU A 114 22.96 -19.76 -22.98
CA GLU A 114 23.43 -20.62 -24.07
C GLU A 114 24.95 -20.78 -24.07
N ASP A 115 25.69 -19.68 -23.84
CA ASP A 115 27.14 -19.73 -23.66
C ASP A 115 27.54 -20.59 -22.47
N TRP A 116 26.86 -20.40 -21.33
CA TRP A 116 27.08 -21.18 -20.13
C TRP A 116 26.80 -22.66 -20.37
N ARG A 117 25.69 -23.00 -21.05
CA ARG A 117 25.35 -24.38 -21.38
C ARG A 117 26.43 -25.03 -22.25
N ARG A 118 26.93 -24.31 -23.26
CA ARG A 118 27.95 -24.79 -24.20
C ARG A 118 29.30 -25.00 -23.52
N ASN A 119 29.73 -24.03 -22.70
CA ASN A 119 31.10 -23.98 -22.20
C ASN A 119 31.25 -24.52 -20.77
N HIS A 120 30.19 -24.44 -19.96
CA HIS A 120 30.24 -24.68 -18.50
C HIS A 120 29.07 -25.51 -17.97
N GLY A 121 28.25 -26.11 -18.84
CA GLY A 121 27.08 -26.90 -18.43
C GLY A 121 27.41 -28.10 -17.55
N ARG A 122 28.64 -28.65 -17.68
CA ARG A 122 29.18 -29.72 -16.84
C ARG A 122 29.54 -29.26 -15.42
N VAL A 123 29.89 -27.99 -15.25
CA VAL A 123 30.24 -27.38 -13.95
C VAL A 123 28.97 -27.18 -13.12
N ALA A 124 27.96 -26.54 -13.72
CA ALA A 124 26.65 -26.36 -13.13
C ALA A 124 25.60 -26.19 -14.22
N THR A 125 24.42 -26.79 -14.05
CA THR A 125 23.30 -26.58 -14.96
C THR A 125 22.40 -25.46 -14.43
N ILE A 126 22.10 -24.48 -15.29
CA ILE A 126 21.09 -23.45 -15.00
C ILE A 126 19.73 -24.13 -14.93
N LYS A 127 19.04 -23.97 -13.80
CA LYS A 127 17.69 -24.45 -13.61
C LYS A 127 16.68 -23.49 -14.21
N TYR A 128 16.77 -22.21 -13.85
CA TYR A 128 15.96 -21.14 -14.41
C TYR A 128 16.53 -19.75 -14.08
N ILE A 129 16.02 -18.73 -14.76
CA ILE A 129 16.35 -17.31 -14.52
C ILE A 129 15.09 -16.55 -14.08
N GLU A 130 15.16 -15.82 -12.97
CA GLU A 130 14.10 -14.93 -12.45
C GLU A 130 14.40 -13.48 -12.83
N LEU A 131 13.48 -12.83 -13.54
CA LEU A 131 13.59 -11.43 -13.96
C LEU A 131 12.79 -10.45 -13.08
N GLN A 132 12.20 -10.93 -11.97
CA GLN A 132 11.73 -10.04 -10.92
C GLN A 132 12.94 -9.38 -10.22
N PRO A 133 13.03 -8.05 -10.09
CA PRO A 133 14.15 -7.43 -9.40
C PRO A 133 14.23 -7.83 -7.90
N PRO A 134 15.44 -8.05 -7.35
CA PRO A 134 16.70 -8.20 -8.08
C PRO A 134 16.71 -9.49 -8.91
N PHE A 135 17.28 -9.43 -10.12
CA PHE A 135 17.39 -10.59 -11.02
C PHE A 135 18.21 -11.70 -10.38
N ARG A 136 17.75 -12.95 -10.57
CA ARG A 136 18.41 -14.13 -9.98
C ARG A 136 18.59 -15.23 -11.00
N ILE A 137 19.71 -15.92 -10.90
CA ILE A 137 19.99 -17.14 -11.67
C ILE A 137 20.02 -18.31 -10.69
N ARG A 138 19.24 -19.34 -10.97
CA ARG A 138 19.25 -20.59 -10.21
C ARG A 138 20.05 -21.64 -10.93
N TYR A 139 20.93 -22.29 -10.19
CA TYR A 139 21.67 -23.45 -10.63
C TYR A 139 21.30 -24.67 -9.80
N PHE A 140 21.35 -25.84 -10.41
CA PHE A 140 21.53 -27.06 -9.64
C PHE A 140 22.86 -27.00 -8.89
N GLN A 141 22.96 -27.69 -7.75
CA GLN A 141 24.17 -27.67 -6.93
C GLN A 141 25.40 -28.01 -7.78
N PRO A 142 26.40 -27.10 -7.84
CA PRO A 142 27.62 -27.32 -8.60
C PRO A 142 28.39 -28.48 -8.00
N ARG A 143 29.03 -29.28 -8.86
CA ARG A 143 29.92 -30.38 -8.43
C ARG A 143 31.22 -29.83 -7.84
N GLN A 144 31.77 -28.77 -8.45
CA GLN A 144 32.98 -28.07 -8.04
C GLN A 144 32.65 -26.60 -7.74
N LYS A 145 32.66 -26.22 -6.46
CA LYS A 145 32.24 -24.88 -6.03
C LYS A 145 33.22 -23.78 -6.47
N ASP A 146 34.52 -24.02 -6.33
CA ASP A 146 35.53 -23.02 -6.62
C ASP A 146 35.62 -22.75 -8.12
N GLU A 147 35.55 -23.80 -8.93
CA GLU A 147 35.45 -23.68 -10.38
C GLU A 147 34.18 -22.94 -10.80
N PHE A 148 33.03 -23.29 -10.21
CA PHE A 148 31.78 -22.58 -10.46
C PHE A 148 31.89 -21.08 -10.15
N GLN A 149 32.47 -20.73 -9.01
CA GLN A 149 32.61 -19.33 -8.60
C GLN A 149 33.59 -18.56 -9.49
N ARG A 150 34.74 -19.18 -9.83
CA ARG A 150 35.71 -18.61 -10.78
C ARG A 150 35.07 -18.37 -12.15
N LYS A 151 34.34 -19.37 -12.68
CA LYS A 151 33.65 -19.27 -13.97
C LYS A 151 32.55 -18.21 -13.96
N LEU A 152 31.78 -18.07 -12.89
CA LEU A 152 30.84 -16.95 -12.77
C LEU A 152 31.57 -15.60 -12.75
N GLY A 153 32.73 -15.53 -12.09
CA GLY A 153 33.60 -14.36 -12.06
C GLY A 153 33.99 -13.85 -13.45
N GLU A 154 34.21 -14.76 -14.41
CA GLU A 154 34.53 -14.42 -15.80
C GLU A 154 33.36 -13.69 -16.53
N TYR A 155 32.12 -13.84 -16.09
CA TYR A 155 30.95 -13.17 -16.68
C TYR A 155 30.54 -11.92 -15.93
N PHE A 156 30.57 -11.98 -14.61
CA PHE A 156 29.93 -10.97 -13.76
C PHE A 156 30.94 -10.20 -12.89
N GLY A 157 32.17 -10.69 -12.75
CA GLY A 157 33.08 -10.30 -11.67
C GLY A 157 32.55 -10.80 -10.33
N ASP A 158 32.58 -9.95 -9.31
CA ASP A 158 32.07 -10.33 -8.00
C ASP A 158 30.56 -10.58 -8.01
N VAL A 159 30.16 -11.75 -7.54
CA VAL A 159 28.77 -12.17 -7.42
C VAL A 159 28.50 -12.78 -6.06
N LYS A 160 27.33 -12.44 -5.51
CA LYS A 160 26.87 -13.02 -4.26
C LYS A 160 26.20 -14.36 -4.53
N VAL A 161 26.89 -15.43 -4.12
CA VAL A 161 26.40 -16.80 -4.25
C VAL A 161 25.78 -17.28 -2.94
N ARG A 162 24.53 -17.76 -3.00
CA ARG A 162 23.82 -18.29 -1.83
C ARG A 162 23.44 -19.75 -2.05
N VAL A 163 23.89 -20.62 -1.14
CA VAL A 163 23.58 -22.06 -1.18
C VAL A 163 22.23 -22.36 -0.54
N ILE A 164 21.36 -23.08 -1.25
CA ILE A 164 20.08 -23.59 -0.75
C ILE A 164 20.20 -25.10 -0.52
N LYS A 165 20.74 -25.46 0.65
CA LYS A 165 21.04 -26.85 1.04
C LYS A 165 19.85 -27.82 0.82
N ARG A 166 18.64 -27.40 1.19
CA ARG A 166 17.43 -28.25 1.13
C ARG A 166 17.02 -28.67 -0.28
N LYS A 167 17.31 -27.84 -1.29
CA LYS A 167 16.91 -28.10 -2.67
C LYS A 167 18.07 -28.59 -3.53
N LYS A 168 19.28 -28.70 -2.97
CA LYS A 168 20.52 -28.91 -3.72
C LYS A 168 20.61 -27.90 -4.87
N GLU A 169 20.45 -26.62 -4.53
CA GLU A 169 20.44 -25.50 -5.48
C GLU A 169 21.38 -24.39 -5.02
N VAL A 170 21.84 -23.58 -5.97
CA VAL A 170 22.58 -22.35 -5.74
C VAL A 170 21.86 -21.18 -6.39
N GLU A 171 21.80 -20.05 -5.66
CA GLU A 171 21.27 -18.77 -6.12
C GLU A 171 22.42 -17.81 -6.40
N VAL A 172 22.35 -17.14 -7.55
CA VAL A 172 23.20 -15.98 -7.84
C VAL A 172 22.28 -14.78 -8.00
N GLU A 173 22.41 -13.77 -7.15
CA GLU A 173 21.68 -12.51 -7.27
C GLU A 173 22.56 -11.49 -8.00
N LEU A 174 22.00 -10.86 -9.03
CA LEU A 174 22.73 -9.90 -9.86
C LEU A 174 22.64 -8.49 -9.25
N SER A 175 23.80 -7.88 -9.01
CA SER A 175 23.94 -6.46 -8.69
C SER A 175 23.83 -5.58 -9.94
N LYS A 176 23.75 -4.25 -9.75
CA LYS A 176 23.70 -3.29 -10.86
C LYS A 176 24.91 -3.41 -11.82
N SER A 177 26.11 -3.63 -11.28
CA SER A 177 27.32 -3.81 -12.10
C SER A 177 27.33 -5.15 -12.84
N ASN A 178 26.76 -6.22 -12.26
CA ASN A 178 26.62 -7.49 -12.95
C ASN A 178 25.65 -7.35 -14.14
N VAL A 179 24.53 -6.64 -13.96
CA VAL A 179 23.58 -6.36 -15.05
C VAL A 179 24.25 -5.51 -16.14
N ARG A 180 24.98 -4.44 -15.78
CA ARG A 180 25.71 -3.63 -16.76
C ARG A 180 26.67 -4.46 -17.60
N LYS A 181 27.57 -5.22 -16.96
CA LYS A 181 28.55 -6.08 -17.63
C LYS A 181 27.88 -7.08 -18.58
N LEU A 182 26.76 -7.66 -18.14
CA LEU A 182 25.99 -8.59 -18.96
C LEU A 182 25.46 -7.89 -20.22
N LEU A 183 24.85 -6.71 -20.08
CA LEU A 183 24.32 -5.95 -21.22
C LEU A 183 25.42 -5.49 -22.17
N GLU A 184 26.56 -5.02 -21.64
CA GLU A 184 27.74 -4.63 -22.44
C GLU A 184 28.27 -5.82 -23.24
N ARG A 185 28.40 -6.99 -22.61
CA ARG A 185 28.92 -8.20 -23.24
C ARG A 185 28.03 -8.73 -24.36
N TYR A 186 26.71 -8.80 -24.14
CA TYR A 186 25.80 -9.47 -25.07
C TYR A 186 25.10 -8.53 -26.05
N LEU A 187 24.94 -7.24 -25.72
CA LEU A 187 24.26 -6.26 -26.58
C LEU A 187 25.19 -5.18 -27.15
N ARG A 188 26.47 -5.12 -26.71
CA ARG A 188 27.47 -4.14 -27.18
C ARG A 188 26.99 -2.68 -27.07
N ARG A 189 26.25 -2.34 -26.02
CA ARG A 189 25.71 -1.00 -25.77
C ARG A 189 26.23 -0.44 -24.46
N ASN A 190 26.56 0.85 -24.44
CA ASN A 190 26.82 1.58 -23.19
C ASN A 190 25.53 1.58 -22.35
N SER A 191 25.59 0.94 -21.18
CA SER A 191 24.43 0.66 -20.33
C SER A 191 24.52 1.35 -18.96
N LYS A 192 25.36 2.38 -18.80
CA LYS A 192 25.46 3.14 -17.54
C LYS A 192 24.11 3.69 -17.06
N ALA A 193 23.28 4.20 -17.98
CA ALA A 193 21.94 4.68 -17.68
C ALA A 193 20.99 3.61 -17.11
N TYR A 194 21.29 2.32 -17.33
CA TYR A 194 20.52 1.21 -16.78
C TYR A 194 20.96 0.81 -15.37
N GLU A 195 22.17 1.17 -14.93
CA GLU A 195 22.63 0.85 -13.57
C GLU A 195 21.76 1.54 -12.51
N ASP A 196 21.58 2.85 -12.65
CA ASP A 196 20.78 3.64 -11.69
C ASP A 196 19.31 3.25 -11.74
N LEU A 197 18.80 2.98 -12.95
CA LEU A 197 17.44 2.47 -13.11
C LEU A 197 17.27 1.12 -12.40
N TYR A 198 18.19 0.18 -12.59
CA TYR A 198 18.10 -1.14 -11.97
C TYR A 198 18.22 -1.07 -10.43
N GLU A 199 19.09 -0.21 -9.91
CA GLU A 199 19.22 -0.02 -8.46
C GLU A 199 17.94 0.56 -7.84
N PHE A 200 17.29 1.49 -8.54
CA PHE A 200 15.96 1.97 -8.17
C PHE A 200 14.94 0.83 -8.17
N LEU A 201 14.90 0.00 -9.24
CA LEU A 201 13.95 -1.12 -9.33
C LEU A 201 14.15 -2.14 -8.20
N ARG A 202 15.40 -2.42 -7.85
CA ARG A 202 15.75 -3.27 -6.70
C ARG A 202 15.22 -2.68 -5.40
N SER A 203 15.48 -1.40 -5.14
CA SER A 203 15.04 -0.69 -3.94
C SER A 203 13.52 -0.66 -3.80
N VAL A 204 12.81 -0.37 -4.89
CA VAL A 204 11.34 -0.35 -4.91
C VAL A 204 10.75 -1.76 -4.74
N SER A 205 11.36 -2.77 -5.34
CA SER A 205 10.95 -4.18 -5.22
C SER A 205 11.18 -4.76 -3.82
N ASP A 206 11.97 -4.07 -2.98
CA ASP A 206 12.15 -4.44 -1.58
C ASP A 206 10.99 -4.02 -0.69
N VAL A 207 10.21 -3.03 -1.09
CA VAL A 207 9.02 -2.61 -0.35
C VAL A 207 7.99 -3.75 -0.38
N PRO A 208 7.56 -4.29 0.78
CA PRO A 208 6.75 -5.51 0.82
C PRO A 208 5.46 -5.47 -0.01
N ARG A 209 4.80 -4.30 -0.08
CA ARG A 209 3.57 -4.15 -0.86
C ARG A 209 3.80 -4.13 -2.37
N VAL A 210 4.90 -3.53 -2.81
CA VAL A 210 5.30 -3.60 -4.22
C VAL A 210 5.70 -5.03 -4.55
N ARG A 211 6.54 -5.67 -3.73
CA ARG A 211 6.96 -7.06 -3.94
C ARG A 211 5.79 -8.03 -4.16
N LEU A 212 4.70 -7.85 -3.41
CA LEU A 212 3.48 -8.65 -3.59
C LEU A 212 2.77 -8.36 -4.93
N ALA A 213 2.78 -7.11 -5.39
CA ALA A 213 2.23 -6.75 -6.70
C ALA A 213 3.07 -7.29 -7.87
N LEU A 214 4.35 -7.59 -7.63
CA LEU A 214 5.24 -8.19 -8.62
C LEU A 214 5.09 -9.71 -8.74
N PHE A 215 4.32 -10.40 -7.90
CA PHE A 215 4.09 -11.83 -8.08
C PHE A 215 3.37 -12.10 -9.40
N LYS A 216 3.73 -13.21 -10.06
CA LYS A 216 3.04 -13.67 -11.26
C LYS A 216 1.58 -13.97 -10.99
N ARG A 217 0.77 -13.81 -12.03
CA ARG A 217 -0.66 -14.13 -12.06
C ARG A 217 -0.86 -15.38 -12.91
N ASP A 218 -1.02 -16.52 -12.25
CA ASP A 218 -1.18 -17.81 -12.92
C ASP A 218 -2.46 -17.82 -13.78
N GLU A 219 -3.52 -17.17 -13.30
CA GLU A 219 -4.79 -16.96 -13.99
C GLU A 219 -4.68 -16.09 -15.25
N GLU A 220 -3.68 -15.21 -15.32
CA GLU A 220 -3.40 -14.42 -16.52
C GLU A 220 -2.38 -15.12 -17.44
N GLY A 221 -1.99 -16.35 -17.13
CA GLY A 221 -1.02 -17.13 -17.91
C GLY A 221 0.42 -16.60 -17.80
N GLU A 222 0.75 -15.85 -16.76
CA GLU A 222 2.08 -15.28 -16.59
C GLU A 222 3.13 -16.33 -16.19
N VAL A 223 4.38 -16.05 -16.56
CA VAL A 223 5.55 -16.80 -16.13
C VAL A 223 6.63 -15.81 -15.71
N ASP A 224 7.15 -15.96 -14.49
CA ASP A 224 8.18 -15.10 -13.90
C ASP A 224 9.61 -15.68 -14.03
N LYS A 225 9.72 -16.86 -14.65
CA LYS A 225 10.94 -17.66 -14.75
C LYS A 225 11.19 -18.15 -16.16
N VAL A 226 12.45 -18.10 -16.58
CA VAL A 226 12.89 -18.69 -17.85
C VAL A 226 13.50 -20.06 -17.55
N GLU A 227 12.71 -21.13 -17.66
CA GLU A 227 13.14 -22.52 -17.45
C GLU A 227 13.64 -23.15 -18.76
N ARG A 228 12.87 -23.03 -19.85
CA ARG A 228 13.23 -23.49 -21.20
C ARG A 228 12.86 -22.42 -22.23
N TYR A 229 13.25 -22.61 -23.50
CA TYR A 229 13.04 -21.61 -24.55
C TYR A 229 12.02 -22.01 -25.64
N PRO A 230 10.89 -22.69 -25.34
CA PRO A 230 9.80 -22.71 -26.31
C PRO A 230 9.31 -21.27 -26.52
N ARG A 231 8.98 -20.90 -27.78
CA ARG A 231 8.51 -19.55 -28.15
C ARG A 231 7.34 -19.07 -27.26
N GLU A 232 6.48 -19.99 -26.84
CA GLU A 232 5.35 -19.74 -25.95
C GLU A 232 5.77 -19.26 -24.55
N GLU A 233 6.83 -19.83 -23.97
CA GLU A 233 7.32 -19.45 -22.64
C GLU A 233 7.86 -18.00 -22.65
N ILE A 234 8.57 -17.62 -23.71
CA ILE A 234 9.09 -16.26 -23.89
C ILE A 234 7.95 -15.26 -23.97
N HIS A 235 6.86 -15.58 -24.69
CA HIS A 235 5.70 -14.70 -24.80
C HIS A 235 5.06 -14.48 -23.41
N ARG A 236 4.92 -15.54 -22.62
CA ARG A 236 4.37 -15.47 -21.25
C ARG A 236 5.27 -14.68 -20.30
N VAL A 237 6.59 -14.82 -20.43
CA VAL A 237 7.56 -14.01 -19.68
C VAL A 237 7.47 -12.54 -20.11
N LYS A 238 7.40 -12.24 -21.41
CA LYS A 238 7.23 -10.86 -21.88
C LYS A 238 5.94 -10.21 -21.37
N LYS A 239 4.83 -10.96 -21.31
CA LYS A 239 3.57 -10.50 -20.72
C LYS A 239 3.75 -10.11 -19.25
N TYR A 240 4.43 -10.97 -18.48
CA TYR A 240 4.78 -10.68 -17.09
C TYR A 240 5.65 -9.41 -16.95
N LEU A 241 6.71 -9.30 -17.76
CA LEU A 241 7.65 -8.16 -17.75
C LEU A 241 6.97 -6.84 -18.13
N GLU A 242 6.07 -6.86 -19.12
CA GLU A 242 5.25 -5.70 -19.48
C GLU A 242 4.42 -5.24 -18.29
N ARG A 243 3.72 -6.15 -17.61
CA ARG A 243 2.92 -5.80 -16.44
C ARG A 243 3.78 -5.23 -15.30
N ILE A 244 4.88 -5.90 -14.94
CA ILE A 244 5.71 -5.41 -13.83
C ILE A 244 6.44 -4.11 -14.17
N SER A 245 6.70 -3.82 -15.46
CA SER A 245 7.25 -2.52 -15.87
C SER A 245 6.29 -1.36 -15.55
N GLU A 246 4.99 -1.57 -15.74
CA GLU A 246 3.95 -0.60 -15.41
C GLU A 246 3.72 -0.47 -13.90
N GLU A 247 3.84 -1.56 -13.15
CA GLU A 247 3.77 -1.55 -11.68
C GLU A 247 4.98 -0.86 -11.03
N LEU A 248 6.17 -0.98 -11.62
CA LEU A 248 7.42 -0.41 -11.11
C LEU A 248 7.63 1.06 -11.53
N ALA A 249 6.82 1.57 -12.46
CA ALA A 249 6.80 2.97 -12.85
C ALA A 249 6.08 3.87 -11.82
N LEU A 250 6.26 3.58 -10.53
CA LEU A 250 5.75 4.42 -9.45
C LEU A 250 6.47 5.77 -9.44
N ARG A 251 5.71 6.83 -9.21
CA ARG A 251 6.24 8.19 -9.04
C ARG A 251 6.42 8.48 -7.57
N GLU A 252 7.48 9.18 -7.20
CA GLU A 252 7.75 9.50 -5.79
C GLU A 252 6.74 10.51 -5.23
N GLY A 253 6.40 11.51 -6.05
CA GLY A 253 5.41 12.54 -5.75
C GLY A 253 4.49 12.79 -6.95
N LEU A 254 3.19 12.97 -6.73
CA LEU A 254 2.24 13.41 -7.76
C LEU A 254 1.48 14.65 -7.29
N ASN A 255 1.63 15.76 -8.00
CA ASN A 255 0.90 17.00 -7.71
C ASN A 255 -0.53 16.90 -8.23
N VAL A 256 -1.49 17.16 -7.36
CA VAL A 256 -2.92 17.05 -7.62
C VAL A 256 -3.61 18.32 -7.13
N THR A 257 -4.52 18.81 -7.94
CA THR A 257 -5.47 19.86 -7.58
C THR A 257 -6.87 19.28 -7.52
N ILE A 258 -7.52 19.42 -6.37
CA ILE A 258 -8.93 19.05 -6.18
C ILE A 258 -9.75 20.34 -6.13
N ARG A 259 -10.73 20.44 -7.01
CA ARG A 259 -11.71 21.53 -7.04
C ARG A 259 -13.08 20.98 -6.69
N VAL A 260 -13.69 21.58 -5.67
CA VAL A 260 -15.04 21.25 -5.23
C VAL A 260 -15.94 22.46 -5.45
N TYR A 261 -17.04 22.22 -6.16
CA TYR A 261 -18.03 23.21 -6.58
C TYR A 261 -19.38 22.87 -5.96
N LEU A 262 -20.21 23.88 -5.74
CA LEU A 262 -21.62 23.66 -5.46
C LEU A 262 -22.34 23.30 -6.76
N SER A 263 -23.21 22.30 -6.70
CA SER A 263 -24.03 21.88 -7.84
C SER A 263 -25.19 22.84 -8.11
N LYS A 264 -25.60 23.61 -7.10
CA LYS A 264 -26.63 24.66 -7.16
C LYS A 264 -26.20 25.90 -6.37
N PRO A 265 -26.71 27.10 -6.67
CA PRO A 265 -26.34 28.32 -5.95
C PRO A 265 -26.60 28.23 -4.44
N LEU A 266 -25.73 28.82 -3.61
CA LEU A 266 -25.79 28.68 -2.15
C LEU A 266 -27.11 29.17 -1.54
N ASN A 267 -27.65 30.27 -2.07
CA ASN A 267 -28.93 30.86 -1.65
C ASN A 267 -30.15 29.97 -1.91
N THR A 268 -30.01 28.92 -2.74
CA THR A 268 -31.07 27.93 -2.99
C THR A 268 -31.04 26.75 -2.00
N LEU A 269 -30.03 26.69 -1.13
CA LEU A 269 -29.93 25.66 -0.10
C LEU A 269 -30.70 26.08 1.14
N SER A 270 -31.48 25.16 1.71
CA SER A 270 -32.05 25.32 3.05
C SER A 270 -30.96 25.53 4.10
N LYS A 271 -31.30 26.14 5.23
CA LYS A 271 -30.34 26.33 6.34
C LYS A 271 -29.71 24.99 6.76
N GLN A 272 -30.49 23.92 6.83
CA GLN A 272 -30.00 22.58 7.15
C GLN A 272 -29.01 22.05 6.10
N GLU A 273 -29.29 22.20 4.81
CA GLU A 273 -28.36 21.79 3.74
C GLU A 273 -27.04 22.58 3.82
N GLN A 274 -27.09 23.87 4.16
CA GLN A 274 -25.89 24.69 4.34
C GLN A 274 -25.04 24.21 5.53
N GLU A 275 -25.64 23.85 6.66
CA GLU A 275 -24.90 23.28 7.79
C GLU A 275 -24.28 21.93 7.44
N LYS A 276 -25.02 21.05 6.77
CA LYS A 276 -24.51 19.74 6.33
C LYS A 276 -23.40 19.87 5.29
N LEU A 277 -23.46 20.90 4.44
CA LEU A 277 -22.40 21.26 3.50
C LEU A 277 -21.11 21.66 4.25
N LYS A 278 -21.19 22.54 5.27
CA LYS A 278 -20.04 22.94 6.09
C LYS A 278 -19.41 21.74 6.78
N ALA A 279 -20.23 20.89 7.39
CA ALA A 279 -19.79 19.65 8.02
C ALA A 279 -19.11 18.71 7.03
N ALA A 280 -19.66 18.56 5.82
CA ALA A 280 -19.03 17.75 4.79
C ALA A 280 -17.65 18.29 4.37
N ILE A 281 -17.50 19.61 4.22
CA ILE A 281 -16.20 20.23 3.92
C ILE A 281 -15.19 19.92 5.03
N ALA A 282 -15.56 20.09 6.29
CA ALA A 282 -14.69 19.77 7.44
C ALA A 282 -14.26 18.30 7.43
N VAL A 283 -15.19 17.38 7.16
CA VAL A 283 -14.88 15.95 7.05
C VAL A 283 -13.95 15.65 5.86
N LEU A 284 -14.06 16.36 4.73
CA LEU A 284 -13.10 16.21 3.63
C LEU A 284 -11.69 16.64 4.04
N LEU A 285 -11.56 17.74 4.77
CA LEU A 285 -10.27 18.18 5.29
C LEU A 285 -9.68 17.13 6.23
N LEU A 286 -10.46 16.64 7.19
CA LEU A 286 -10.05 15.53 8.07
C LEU A 286 -9.65 14.28 7.29
N ALA A 287 -10.43 13.92 6.26
CA ALA A 287 -10.16 12.78 5.39
C ALA A 287 -8.83 12.90 4.65
N LEU A 288 -8.44 14.12 4.23
CA LEU A 288 -7.16 14.38 3.56
C LEU A 288 -6.00 14.45 4.56
N ALA A 289 -6.22 14.96 5.78
CA ALA A 289 -5.23 14.94 6.85
C ALA A 289 -4.85 13.53 7.30
N LEU A 290 -5.78 12.57 7.25
CA LEU A 290 -5.57 11.19 7.73
C LEU A 290 -5.50 10.14 6.62
N GLY A 291 -5.89 10.49 5.39
CA GLY A 291 -6.07 9.56 4.28
C GLY A 291 -4.96 9.56 3.24
N GLY A 292 -5.19 8.72 2.24
CA GLY A 292 -4.41 8.61 1.01
C GLY A 292 -5.31 8.29 -0.16
N LEU A 293 -4.83 8.52 -1.38
CA LEU A 293 -5.55 8.24 -2.63
C LEU A 293 -4.90 7.07 -3.40
N GLY A 294 -5.73 6.31 -4.12
CA GLY A 294 -5.32 5.11 -4.85
C GLY A 294 -5.32 3.84 -4.00
N SER A 295 -4.46 2.89 -4.37
CA SER A 295 -4.37 1.58 -3.71
C SER A 295 -3.25 1.53 -2.65
N MET A 296 -3.32 0.55 -1.75
CA MET A 296 -2.34 0.34 -0.67
C MET A 296 -2.24 1.48 0.35
N THR A 297 -3.22 2.39 0.38
CA THR A 297 -3.23 3.62 1.21
C THR A 297 -3.11 3.39 2.70
N ARG A 298 -3.61 2.26 3.20
CA ARG A 298 -3.48 1.87 4.62
C ARG A 298 -2.04 1.49 5.01
N ARG A 299 -1.07 1.58 4.09
CA ARG A 299 0.34 1.21 4.25
C ARG A 299 1.27 2.32 3.75
N GLY A 300 0.83 3.57 3.80
CA GLY A 300 1.62 4.76 3.46
C GLY A 300 1.59 5.18 2.00
N PHE A 301 1.25 4.29 1.05
CA PHE A 301 1.16 4.64 -0.37
C PHE A 301 0.07 5.67 -0.65
N GLY A 302 0.30 6.58 -1.58
CA GLY A 302 -0.63 7.64 -1.93
C GLY A 302 -0.99 8.56 -0.76
N SER A 303 -0.14 8.62 0.28
CA SER A 303 -0.38 9.52 1.43
C SER A 303 -0.50 10.96 0.93
N VAL A 304 -1.58 11.62 1.32
CA VAL A 304 -1.83 13.03 0.95
C VAL A 304 -0.92 13.97 1.73
N ASN A 305 -0.10 14.73 1.03
CA ASN A 305 0.72 15.82 1.57
C ASN A 305 0.14 17.16 1.09
N LEU A 306 -0.58 17.86 1.96
CA LEU A 306 -1.30 19.07 1.60
C LEU A 306 -0.34 20.25 1.46
N LYS A 307 -0.52 21.03 0.39
CA LYS A 307 0.24 22.26 0.14
C LYS A 307 -0.60 23.48 0.48
N ASN A 308 -1.84 23.52 0.01
CA ASN A 308 -2.69 24.69 0.11
C ASN A 308 -4.18 24.32 0.10
N VAL A 309 -4.98 25.06 0.86
CA VAL A 309 -6.44 24.93 0.87
C VAL A 309 -7.06 26.32 0.87
N LYS A 310 -7.93 26.58 -0.11
CA LYS A 310 -8.72 27.82 -0.20
C LYS A 310 -10.20 27.47 -0.24
N VAL A 311 -10.96 27.98 0.73
CA VAL A 311 -12.42 27.86 0.79
C VAL A 311 -13.02 29.25 0.59
N LYS A 312 -13.98 29.37 -0.33
CA LYS A 312 -14.68 30.64 -0.62
C LYS A 312 -15.98 30.80 0.18
N LEU A 313 -16.37 29.78 0.93
CA LEU A 313 -17.56 29.82 1.77
C LEU A 313 -17.18 30.53 3.08
N CYS A 314 -17.68 31.75 3.27
CA CYS A 314 -17.44 32.51 4.49
C CYS A 314 -18.33 31.99 5.62
N ASP A 315 -17.74 31.38 6.64
CA ASP A 315 -18.45 30.90 7.82
C ASP A 315 -17.49 30.78 9.01
N LYS A 316 -17.83 31.36 10.15
CA LYS A 316 -16.94 31.42 11.32
C LYS A 316 -16.53 30.03 11.84
N ARG A 317 -17.44 29.06 11.81
CA ARG A 317 -17.17 27.70 12.29
C ARG A 317 -16.27 26.96 11.32
N LEU A 318 -16.49 27.14 10.02
CA LEU A 318 -15.62 26.58 8.99
C LEU A 318 -14.23 27.22 9.01
N ASP A 319 -14.13 28.52 9.26
CA ASP A 319 -12.86 29.23 9.44
C ASP A 319 -12.08 28.68 10.63
N GLU A 320 -12.76 28.32 11.73
CA GLU A 320 -12.13 27.64 12.87
C GLU A 320 -11.56 26.27 12.47
N ILE A 321 -12.32 25.47 11.72
CA ILE A 321 -11.83 24.19 11.18
C ILE A 321 -10.60 24.38 10.30
N LEU A 322 -10.60 25.41 9.45
CA LEU A 322 -9.46 25.73 8.59
C LEU A 322 -8.22 26.13 9.39
N ARG A 323 -8.39 26.88 10.49
CA ARG A 323 -7.27 27.20 11.42
C ARG A 323 -6.73 25.94 12.08
N LYS A 324 -7.58 25.11 12.70
CA LYS A 324 -7.14 23.84 13.33
C LYS A 324 -6.46 22.91 12.34
N PHE A 325 -6.94 22.89 11.09
CA PHE A 325 -6.31 22.14 10.02
C PHE A 325 -4.94 22.72 9.64
N ASP A 326 -4.80 24.04 9.56
CA ASP A 326 -3.51 24.70 9.36
C ASP A 326 -2.55 24.39 10.51
N ASP A 327 -3.05 24.38 11.75
CA ASP A 327 -2.27 24.01 12.93
C ASP A 327 -1.70 22.59 12.77
N VAL A 328 -2.51 21.61 12.33
CA VAL A 328 -2.02 20.24 12.04
C VAL A 328 -0.86 20.26 11.04
N LEU A 329 -0.94 21.09 9.98
CA LEU A 329 0.13 21.21 8.98
C LEU A 329 1.41 21.86 9.50
N ASN A 330 1.35 22.61 10.60
CA ASN A 330 2.48 23.30 11.21
C ASN A 330 3.03 22.61 12.47
N ALA A 331 2.50 21.44 12.84
CA ALA A 331 2.88 20.76 14.08
C ALA A 331 4.39 20.50 14.20
N ALA A 332 4.97 20.81 15.35
CA ALA A 332 6.43 20.81 15.57
C ALA A 332 6.99 19.45 16.03
N SER A 333 6.20 18.65 16.75
CA SER A 333 6.60 17.37 17.34
C SER A 333 5.50 16.31 17.17
N LYS A 334 5.82 15.05 17.49
CA LYS A 334 4.82 13.97 17.46
C LYS A 334 3.63 14.23 18.40
N ASP A 335 3.90 14.78 19.59
CA ASP A 335 2.87 14.99 20.62
C ASP A 335 2.01 16.20 20.27
N ASP A 336 2.63 17.25 19.75
CA ASP A 336 1.94 18.42 19.19
C ASP A 336 1.04 18.01 18.01
N LEU A 337 1.56 17.23 17.06
CA LEU A 337 0.77 16.71 15.94
C LEU A 337 -0.39 15.83 16.41
N LYS A 338 -0.16 14.96 17.39
CA LYS A 338 -1.20 14.11 17.99
C LYS A 338 -2.30 14.96 18.62
N SER A 339 -1.94 15.98 19.41
CA SER A 339 -2.90 16.88 20.04
C SER A 339 -3.75 17.64 19.02
N ARG A 340 -3.11 18.28 18.03
CA ARG A 340 -3.80 19.07 17.00
C ARG A 340 -4.73 18.21 16.13
N LEU A 341 -4.35 16.95 15.87
CA LEU A 341 -5.23 16.00 15.17
C LEU A 341 -6.48 15.67 15.99
N TRP A 342 -6.35 15.46 17.30
CA TRP A 342 -7.49 15.26 18.19
C TRP A 342 -8.40 16.49 18.24
N ASP A 343 -7.84 17.70 18.29
CA ASP A 343 -8.61 18.94 18.27
C ASP A 343 -9.39 19.11 16.97
N LEU A 344 -8.77 18.82 15.82
CA LEU A 344 -9.45 18.82 14.53
C LEU A 344 -10.58 17.77 14.49
N MET A 345 -10.35 16.57 15.01
CA MET A 345 -11.35 15.50 15.05
C MET A 345 -12.57 15.87 15.91
N ARG A 346 -12.34 16.46 17.10
CA ARG A 346 -13.40 16.93 17.99
C ARG A 346 -14.24 18.01 17.33
N ALA A 347 -13.60 19.08 16.86
CA ALA A 347 -14.29 20.18 16.20
C ALA A 347 -15.07 19.73 14.94
N THR A 348 -14.51 18.80 14.16
CA THR A 348 -15.21 18.22 13.01
C THR A 348 -16.43 17.39 13.44
N SER A 349 -16.31 16.63 14.53
CA SER A 349 -17.40 15.81 15.06
C SER A 349 -18.54 16.66 15.63
N ASP A 350 -18.21 17.76 16.32
CA ASP A 350 -19.21 18.71 16.84
C ASP A 350 -19.94 19.42 15.70
N LEU A 351 -19.22 19.86 14.66
CA LEU A 351 -19.85 20.44 13.48
C LEU A 351 -20.80 19.44 12.78
N VAL A 352 -20.45 18.16 12.74
CA VAL A 352 -21.33 17.10 12.21
C VAL A 352 -22.53 16.86 13.11
N ARG A 353 -22.38 16.84 14.44
CA ARG A 353 -23.51 16.69 15.37
C ARG A 353 -24.54 17.78 15.17
N ASP A 354 -24.10 19.03 15.17
CA ASP A 354 -24.98 20.19 15.03
C ASP A 354 -25.68 20.19 13.66
N ALA A 355 -24.94 19.93 12.58
CA ALA A 355 -25.48 19.90 11.23
C ALA A 355 -26.53 18.81 11.00
N TYR A 356 -26.59 17.79 11.86
CA TYR A 356 -27.57 16.70 11.77
C TYR A 356 -28.52 16.65 12.98
N GLY A 357 -28.45 17.61 13.91
CA GLY A 357 -29.28 17.64 15.12
C GLY A 357 -29.08 16.41 16.01
N ILE A 358 -27.85 15.93 16.14
CA ILE A 358 -27.52 14.71 16.89
C ILE A 358 -27.02 15.10 18.28
N GLU A 359 -27.73 14.64 19.31
CA GLU A 359 -27.26 14.76 20.69
C GLU A 359 -25.98 13.95 20.92
N LYS A 360 -25.07 14.48 21.74
CA LYS A 360 -23.84 13.79 22.13
C LYS A 360 -24.18 12.51 22.88
N ARG A 361 -23.65 11.37 22.41
CA ARG A 361 -23.83 10.05 23.02
C ARG A 361 -22.48 9.37 23.23
N GLU A 362 -22.29 8.82 24.41
CA GLU A 362 -21.13 7.97 24.70
C GLU A 362 -21.29 6.58 24.08
N ALA A 363 -20.17 6.00 23.66
CA ALA A 363 -20.14 4.65 23.14
C ALA A 363 -20.18 3.64 24.30
N LYS A 364 -21.34 3.00 24.50
CA LYS A 364 -21.55 1.99 25.56
C LYS A 364 -21.01 0.60 25.20
N SER A 365 -20.80 0.32 23.92
CA SER A 365 -20.37 -0.98 23.42
C SER A 365 -19.57 -0.83 22.13
N ILE A 366 -18.96 -1.93 21.67
CA ILE A 366 -18.20 -1.95 20.42
C ILE A 366 -19.07 -1.39 19.27
N PRO A 367 -18.57 -0.43 18.48
CA PRO A 367 -19.32 0.13 17.37
C PRO A 367 -19.68 -0.91 16.32
N LYS A 368 -20.90 -0.84 15.76
CA LYS A 368 -21.35 -1.74 14.68
C LYS A 368 -20.50 -1.61 13.42
N VAL A 369 -20.02 -0.39 13.16
CA VAL A 369 -19.16 -0.02 12.03
C VAL A 369 -18.03 0.87 12.53
N PRO A 370 -16.91 1.01 11.78
CA PRO A 370 -15.84 1.94 12.13
C PRO A 370 -16.39 3.33 12.43
N SER A 371 -16.10 3.83 13.62
CA SER A 371 -16.66 5.07 14.17
C SER A 371 -15.56 5.93 14.76
N LEU A 372 -15.55 7.24 14.46
CA LEU A 372 -14.65 8.20 15.11
C LEU A 372 -15.28 8.67 16.42
N LEU A 373 -14.66 8.37 17.55
CA LEU A 373 -15.18 8.69 18.88
C LEU A 373 -14.15 9.53 19.65
N PRO A 374 -14.03 10.84 19.35
CA PRO A 374 -12.93 11.65 19.87
C PRO A 374 -13.16 12.21 21.28
N ASP A 375 -14.39 12.09 21.79
CA ASP A 375 -14.79 12.56 23.11
C ASP A 375 -14.99 11.43 24.12
N SER A 376 -14.65 10.20 23.74
CA SER A 376 -14.77 9.06 24.62
C SER A 376 -13.37 8.60 25.02
N ASP A 377 -13.21 8.20 26.27
CA ASP A 377 -12.09 7.35 26.70
C ASP A 377 -12.20 5.92 26.12
N SER A 378 -13.10 5.70 25.16
CA SER A 378 -13.31 4.39 24.55
C SER A 378 -12.10 3.97 23.74
N GLU A 379 -11.69 2.72 23.93
CA GLU A 379 -10.56 2.13 23.21
C GLU A 379 -10.87 1.80 21.74
N PHE A 380 -12.05 2.21 21.23
CA PHE A 380 -12.58 1.79 19.93
C PHE A 380 -11.96 2.53 18.75
N PHE A 381 -11.44 3.75 18.97
CA PHE A 381 -10.60 4.45 18.02
C PHE A 381 -9.28 4.80 18.68
N ARG A 382 -8.16 4.44 18.04
CA ARG A 382 -6.82 4.75 18.56
C ARG A 382 -6.04 5.50 17.50
N LEU A 383 -5.29 6.52 17.93
CA LEU A 383 -4.38 7.29 17.10
C LEU A 383 -3.04 7.44 17.82
N GLU A 384 -1.97 7.13 17.10
CA GLU A 384 -0.59 7.32 17.51
C GLU A 384 0.19 8.04 16.42
N VAL A 385 1.18 8.82 16.84
CA VAL A 385 2.07 9.55 15.94
C VAL A 385 3.50 9.15 16.26
N CYS A 386 4.22 8.69 15.25
CA CYS A 386 5.65 8.43 15.35
C CYS A 386 6.41 9.51 14.59
N GLU A 387 7.34 10.17 15.27
CA GLU A 387 8.33 11.02 14.62
C GLU A 387 9.34 10.16 13.86
N VAL A 388 9.71 10.60 12.65
CA VAL A 388 10.67 9.88 11.80
C VAL A 388 12.00 10.62 11.82
N GLU A 389 12.90 10.16 12.68
CA GLU A 389 14.27 10.66 12.76
C GLU A 389 15.15 9.96 11.70
N HIS A 390 16.09 10.71 11.11
CA HIS A 390 17.14 10.21 10.22
C HIS A 390 16.73 9.55 8.88
N VAL A 391 15.42 9.41 8.58
CA VAL A 391 14.95 8.91 7.29
C VAL A 391 14.44 10.07 6.42
N THR A 392 15.24 10.46 5.44
CA THR A 392 14.91 11.53 4.48
C THR A 392 14.18 11.03 3.23
N ASP A 393 14.22 9.72 2.97
CA ASP A 393 13.63 9.09 1.79
C ASP A 393 12.32 8.38 2.13
N ASP A 394 11.25 8.76 1.44
CA ASP A 394 9.92 8.18 1.63
C ASP A 394 9.85 6.71 1.19
N LEU A 395 10.70 6.25 0.27
CA LEU A 395 10.74 4.85 -0.14
C LEU A 395 11.25 3.95 0.99
N LYS A 396 12.32 4.38 1.68
CA LYS A 396 12.79 3.73 2.92
C LYS A 396 11.71 3.72 4.00
N LEU A 397 10.95 4.82 4.12
CA LEU A 397 9.84 4.86 5.08
C LEU A 397 8.73 3.85 4.72
N LEU A 398 8.38 3.70 3.44
CA LEU A 398 7.45 2.68 2.96
C LEU A 398 7.97 1.26 3.20
N LEU A 399 9.28 1.03 3.07
CA LEU A 399 9.93 -0.24 3.43
C LEU A 399 9.76 -0.54 4.93
N HIS A 400 10.00 0.44 5.81
CA HIS A 400 9.80 0.28 7.25
C HIS A 400 8.33 0.02 7.62
N ILE A 401 7.40 0.80 7.08
CA ILE A 401 5.95 0.61 7.26
C ILE A 401 5.53 -0.78 6.76
N GLY A 402 6.00 -1.18 5.58
CA GLY A 402 5.72 -2.49 5.01
C GLY A 402 6.21 -3.61 5.92
N ASN A 403 7.46 -3.53 6.39
CA ASN A 403 8.05 -4.51 7.30
C ASN A 403 7.32 -4.58 8.63
N ALA A 404 6.86 -3.44 9.17
CA ALA A 404 6.05 -3.38 10.38
C ALA A 404 4.69 -4.09 10.23
N CYS A 405 4.22 -4.34 9.00
CA CYS A 405 2.96 -5.04 8.72
C CYS A 405 3.13 -6.53 8.32
N LEU A 406 4.36 -7.05 8.33
CA LEU A 406 4.66 -8.43 8.00
C LEU A 406 4.70 -9.31 9.25
N LYS A 407 3.97 -10.42 9.19
CA LYS A 407 3.98 -11.44 10.25
C LYS A 407 5.38 -12.03 10.48
N SER A 408 6.19 -12.14 9.44
CA SER A 408 7.59 -12.58 9.54
C SER A 408 8.45 -11.62 10.37
N SER A 409 8.25 -10.32 10.23
CA SER A 409 8.94 -9.31 11.05
C SER A 409 8.53 -9.40 12.52
N TRP A 410 7.23 -9.64 12.77
CA TRP A 410 6.72 -9.83 14.14
C TRP A 410 7.33 -11.09 14.75
N LYS A 411 7.34 -12.22 14.04
CA LYS A 411 8.03 -13.44 14.49
C LYS A 411 9.51 -13.21 14.78
N LYS A 412 10.23 -12.48 13.91
CA LYS A 412 11.64 -12.16 14.14
C LYS A 412 11.85 -11.42 15.45
N LYS A 413 10.93 -10.53 15.81
CA LYS A 413 10.98 -9.74 17.04
C LYS A 413 10.55 -10.55 18.26
N SER A 414 9.45 -11.30 18.17
CA SER A 414 8.90 -12.08 19.29
C SER A 414 9.72 -13.32 19.66
N TYR A 415 10.47 -13.89 18.72
CA TYR A 415 11.32 -15.07 18.94
C TYR A 415 12.80 -14.71 18.78
N ARG A 416 13.19 -13.49 19.18
CA ARG A 416 14.58 -13.02 19.06
C ARG A 416 15.50 -13.92 19.89
N GLY A 417 16.64 -14.31 19.32
CA GLY A 417 17.58 -15.25 19.97
C GLY A 417 17.23 -16.73 19.73
N GLU A 418 16.01 -17.05 19.29
CA GLU A 418 15.63 -18.41 18.93
C GLU A 418 15.96 -18.71 17.46
N GLY A 419 16.81 -19.72 17.25
CA GLY A 419 17.08 -20.24 15.92
C GLY A 419 15.79 -20.65 15.19
N GLY A 420 15.66 -20.26 13.92
CA GLY A 420 14.53 -20.69 13.08
C GLY A 420 13.18 -20.02 13.36
N TYR A 421 13.16 -18.82 13.96
CA TYR A 421 11.95 -18.04 14.28
C TYR A 421 10.84 -18.02 13.21
N ILE A 422 11.19 -18.06 11.92
CA ILE A 422 10.21 -18.08 10.81
C ILE A 422 9.28 -19.30 10.91
N LYS A 423 9.81 -20.44 11.34
CA LYS A 423 9.10 -21.73 11.47
C LYS A 423 8.26 -21.83 12.74
N LYS A 424 8.51 -20.99 13.74
CA LYS A 424 7.74 -20.98 14.99
C LYS A 424 6.26 -20.69 14.70
N PRO A 425 5.31 -21.26 15.46
CA PRO A 425 3.89 -21.02 15.27
C PRO A 425 3.57 -19.52 15.25
N GLY A 426 2.74 -19.11 14.30
CA GLY A 426 2.31 -17.73 14.19
C GLY A 426 0.93 -17.47 14.76
N SER A 427 0.20 -18.48 15.23
CA SER A 427 -1.20 -18.38 15.67
C SER A 427 -1.38 -17.27 16.72
N ARG A 428 -0.45 -17.16 17.68
CA ARG A 428 -0.42 -16.13 18.74
C ARG A 428 -0.11 -14.70 18.28
N LEU A 429 0.25 -14.51 17.00
CA LEU A 429 0.50 -13.20 16.39
C LEU A 429 -0.68 -12.83 15.49
N HIS A 430 -1.67 -12.17 16.08
CA HIS A 430 -2.91 -11.78 15.43
C HIS A 430 -2.69 -10.67 14.40
N THR A 431 -2.65 -11.05 13.13
CA THR A 431 -2.43 -10.16 11.97
C THR A 431 -3.64 -10.09 11.05
N TRP A 432 -4.78 -10.68 11.43
CA TRP A 432 -6.03 -10.61 10.66
C TRP A 432 -6.56 -9.17 10.60
N ILE A 433 -6.34 -8.37 11.65
CA ILE A 433 -6.71 -6.96 11.72
C ILE A 433 -6.05 -6.12 10.62
N LEU A 434 -4.92 -6.61 10.08
CA LEU A 434 -4.18 -6.00 8.98
C LEU A 434 -4.80 -6.29 7.59
N GLY A 435 -6.03 -6.82 7.56
CA GLY A 435 -6.83 -7.09 6.37
C GLY A 435 -6.99 -8.57 6.07
N LEU A 436 -7.99 -8.89 5.26
CA LEU A 436 -8.34 -10.21 4.72
C LEU A 436 -8.54 -10.13 3.19
N PRO A 437 -8.34 -11.24 2.45
CA PRO A 437 -7.83 -12.51 2.92
C PRO A 437 -6.34 -12.43 3.29
N ARG A 438 -5.93 -13.26 4.24
CA ARG A 438 -4.51 -13.50 4.58
C ARG A 438 -4.21 -14.99 4.64
N SER A 439 -4.89 -15.72 3.77
CA SER A 439 -4.61 -17.09 3.45
C SER A 439 -3.61 -17.17 2.30
N VAL A 440 -2.87 -18.27 2.24
CA VAL A 440 -2.01 -18.64 1.14
C VAL A 440 -2.45 -20.03 0.72
N LYS A 441 -2.95 -20.15 -0.52
CA LYS A 441 -3.23 -21.42 -1.16
C LYS A 441 -1.90 -22.02 -1.62
N GLY A 442 -1.65 -23.28 -1.32
CA GLY A 442 -0.59 -24.04 -1.98
C GLY A 442 -1.16 -25.32 -2.56
N LYS A 443 -0.27 -26.24 -2.95
CA LYS A 443 -0.63 -27.34 -3.86
C LYS A 443 -1.78 -28.26 -3.38
N ARG A 444 -1.92 -28.45 -2.06
CA ARG A 444 -2.90 -29.39 -1.47
C ARG A 444 -3.70 -28.82 -0.30
N ASP A 445 -3.37 -27.63 0.18
CA ASP A 445 -3.99 -27.07 1.38
C ASP A 445 -3.89 -25.53 1.39
N ILE A 446 -4.63 -24.91 2.30
CA ILE A 446 -4.67 -23.46 2.54
C ILE A 446 -4.13 -23.21 3.94
N SER A 447 -3.24 -22.23 4.08
CA SER A 447 -2.73 -21.78 5.38
C SER A 447 -3.02 -20.31 5.60
N GLY A 448 -3.09 -19.83 6.85
CA GLY A 448 -3.35 -18.44 7.19
C GLY A 448 -4.75 -18.22 7.75
N TYR A 449 -5.36 -17.08 7.48
CA TYR A 449 -6.70 -16.75 7.98
C TYR A 449 -7.77 -17.08 6.94
N ILE A 450 -8.72 -17.92 7.32
CA ILE A 450 -9.85 -18.37 6.49
C ILE A 450 -11.17 -18.09 7.22
N ILE A 451 -12.26 -17.93 6.46
CA ILE A 451 -13.59 -17.75 7.03
C ILE A 451 -14.39 -19.02 6.79
N ALA A 452 -14.89 -19.62 7.86
CA ALA A 452 -15.72 -20.82 7.79
C ALA A 452 -16.95 -20.57 6.89
N GLY A 453 -17.14 -21.42 5.89
CA GLY A 453 -18.28 -21.38 4.97
C GLY A 453 -18.25 -20.25 3.92
N LYS A 454 -17.12 -19.56 3.72
CA LYS A 454 -16.96 -18.59 2.62
C LYS A 454 -15.61 -18.76 1.94
N GLU A 455 -15.60 -18.90 0.62
CA GLU A 455 -14.37 -19.06 -0.16
C GLU A 455 -13.55 -17.78 -0.22
N GLU A 456 -14.20 -16.60 -0.31
CA GLU A 456 -13.50 -15.33 -0.40
C GLU A 456 -14.17 -14.22 0.41
N VAL A 457 -13.44 -13.67 1.38
CA VAL A 457 -13.82 -12.43 2.05
C VAL A 457 -12.65 -11.46 2.00
N ARG A 458 -12.84 -10.39 1.24
CA ARG A 458 -11.92 -9.27 1.18
C ARG A 458 -12.38 -8.20 2.15
N ARG A 459 -11.60 -7.99 3.21
CA ARG A 459 -11.82 -6.92 4.18
C ARG A 459 -10.55 -6.10 4.33
N PRO A 460 -10.55 -4.80 4.06
CA PRO A 460 -9.35 -4.00 4.17
C PRO A 460 -8.92 -3.84 5.65
N SER A 461 -7.65 -3.51 5.87
CA SER A 461 -7.02 -3.42 7.19
C SER A 461 -7.68 -2.40 8.11
N SER A 462 -8.13 -2.74 9.33
CA SER A 462 -8.64 -1.71 10.25
C SER A 462 -7.56 -0.74 10.75
N ILE A 463 -6.28 -1.12 10.62
CA ILE A 463 -5.13 -0.26 10.93
C ILE A 463 -4.65 0.46 9.67
N HIS A 464 -4.54 1.78 9.78
CA HIS A 464 -4.07 2.70 8.77
C HIS A 464 -2.71 3.27 9.20
N LEU A 465 -1.77 3.30 8.26
CA LEU A 465 -0.48 3.95 8.42
C LEU A 465 -0.35 4.98 7.32
N LYS A 466 -0.13 6.24 7.70
CA LYS A 466 -0.03 7.38 6.79
C LYS A 466 1.32 8.06 6.99
N ILE A 467 1.98 8.38 5.88
CA ILE A 467 3.12 9.30 5.90
C ILE A 467 2.55 10.73 5.92
N PHE A 468 3.03 11.53 6.86
CA PHE A 468 2.68 12.94 7.00
C PHE A 468 3.95 13.78 6.96
N LYS A 469 3.92 14.87 6.21
CA LYS A 469 4.98 15.87 6.18
C LYS A 469 4.37 17.19 6.64
N ASN A 470 4.96 17.81 7.66
CA ASN A 470 4.55 19.16 8.04
C ASN A 470 5.16 20.19 7.07
N ARG A 471 4.78 21.46 7.21
CA ARG A 471 5.30 22.56 6.37
C ARG A 471 6.79 22.80 6.57
N GLN A 472 7.34 22.43 7.72
CA GLN A 472 8.78 22.50 8.00
C GLN A 472 9.58 21.33 7.38
N GLY A 473 8.92 20.40 6.66
CA GLY A 473 9.56 19.26 6.00
C GLY A 473 9.85 18.05 6.90
N LYS A 474 9.47 18.12 8.16
CA LYS A 474 9.59 17.02 9.13
C LYS A 474 8.57 15.92 8.80
N ARG A 475 9.02 14.67 8.96
CA ARG A 475 8.24 13.47 8.63
C ARG A 475 7.68 12.81 9.87
N PHE A 476 6.45 12.38 9.76
CA PHE A 476 5.73 11.61 10.77
C PHE A 476 5.05 10.40 10.13
N VAL A 477 4.86 9.35 10.92
CA VAL A 477 3.94 8.27 10.60
C VAL A 477 2.75 8.36 11.54
N ILE A 478 1.58 8.67 10.98
CA ILE A 478 0.32 8.64 11.71
C ILE A 478 -0.21 7.21 11.61
N ILE A 479 -0.46 6.60 12.76
CA ILE A 479 -1.02 5.25 12.88
C ILE A 479 -2.37 5.38 13.55
N TYR A 480 -3.43 4.93 12.90
CA TYR A 480 -4.75 4.92 13.51
C TYR A 480 -5.53 3.67 13.16
N GLY A 481 -6.55 3.35 13.96
CA GLY A 481 -7.40 2.22 13.67
C GLY A 481 -8.72 2.22 14.41
N PHE A 482 -9.63 1.39 13.91
CA PHE A 482 -11.00 1.28 14.40
C PHE A 482 -11.28 -0.16 14.85
N LEU A 483 -11.82 -0.31 16.06
CA LEU A 483 -12.45 -1.52 16.54
C LEU A 483 -13.96 -1.43 16.25
N SER A 484 -14.51 -2.50 15.67
CA SER A 484 -15.92 -2.56 15.24
C SER A 484 -16.39 -4.00 15.05
N GLU A 485 -17.70 -4.21 15.11
CA GLU A 485 -18.34 -5.53 15.01
C GLU A 485 -18.42 -6.08 13.58
N ASP A 486 -18.19 -5.27 12.56
CA ASP A 486 -18.18 -5.68 11.14
C ASP A 486 -16.97 -6.59 10.78
N TRP A 487 -16.19 -7.03 11.77
CA TRP A 487 -15.25 -8.14 11.64
C TRP A 487 -15.95 -9.50 11.82
N PRO A 488 -15.74 -10.47 10.92
CA PRO A 488 -16.36 -11.80 11.02
C PRO A 488 -15.67 -12.73 12.04
N LEU A 489 -15.41 -12.25 13.27
CA LEU A 489 -14.60 -12.95 14.28
C LEU A 489 -15.15 -14.33 14.64
N ASN A 490 -16.47 -14.50 14.68
CA ASN A 490 -17.13 -15.77 14.99
C ASN A 490 -16.85 -16.87 13.97
N LYS A 491 -16.53 -16.48 12.73
CA LYS A 491 -16.30 -17.39 11.60
C LYS A 491 -14.83 -17.45 11.20
N LEU A 492 -13.96 -16.64 11.82
CA LEU A 492 -12.56 -16.50 11.45
C LEU A 492 -11.71 -17.60 12.09
N LEU A 493 -11.00 -18.35 11.26
CA LEU A 493 -10.09 -19.42 11.66
C LEU A 493 -8.65 -19.09 11.27
N HIS A 494 -7.68 -19.49 12.09
CA HIS A 494 -6.27 -19.58 11.71
C HIS A 494 -5.92 -21.04 11.43
N LYS A 495 -5.52 -21.33 10.19
CA LYS A 495 -5.08 -22.66 9.76
C LYS A 495 -3.57 -22.67 9.52
N SER A 496 -2.87 -23.62 10.14
CA SER A 496 -1.47 -23.92 9.79
C SER A 496 -1.45 -25.06 8.80
N TRP A 497 -0.40 -25.15 7.98
CA TRP A 497 -0.23 -26.21 6.97
C TRP A 497 -0.44 -27.60 7.58
N GLY A 498 -1.37 -28.38 7.00
CA GLY A 498 -1.64 -29.75 7.44
C GLY A 498 -2.27 -29.87 8.83
N LYS A 499 -2.78 -28.77 9.39
CA LYS A 499 -3.48 -28.76 10.69
C LYS A 499 -4.91 -28.29 10.52
N GLU A 500 -5.79 -28.69 11.43
CA GLU A 500 -7.12 -28.12 11.52
C GLU A 500 -7.08 -26.62 11.87
N GLY A 501 -8.12 -25.89 11.46
CA GLY A 501 -8.23 -24.46 11.68
C GLY A 501 -8.72 -24.15 13.10
N ASN A 502 -7.97 -23.34 13.84
CA ASN A 502 -8.38 -22.89 15.17
C ASN A 502 -9.17 -21.59 15.08
N ARG A 503 -10.28 -21.47 15.83
CA ARG A 503 -11.03 -20.19 15.92
C ARG A 503 -10.14 -19.12 16.53
N ILE A 504 -10.11 -17.94 15.92
CA ILE A 504 -9.28 -16.82 16.40
C ILE A 504 -9.60 -16.43 17.84
N ARG A 505 -10.88 -16.46 18.24
CA ARG A 505 -11.30 -16.17 19.61
C ARG A 505 -10.76 -17.14 20.66
N LYS A 506 -10.23 -18.30 20.25
CA LYS A 506 -9.65 -19.32 21.14
C LYS A 506 -8.12 -19.26 21.18
N LEU A 507 -7.49 -18.31 20.49
CA LEU A 507 -6.04 -18.19 20.43
C LEU A 507 -5.56 -17.12 21.40
N GLU A 508 -4.65 -17.49 22.29
CA GLU A 508 -3.95 -16.57 23.20
C GLU A 508 -3.15 -15.50 22.44
N ILE A 509 -3.13 -14.29 23.01
CA ILE A 509 -2.29 -13.19 22.55
C ILE A 509 -1.01 -13.18 23.39
N ARG A 510 0.15 -13.17 22.72
CA ARG A 510 1.44 -12.87 23.37
C ARG A 510 1.84 -11.44 23.06
N ASP A 511 2.18 -10.67 24.08
CA ASP A 511 2.82 -9.36 23.90
C ASP A 511 4.35 -9.49 23.74
N ARG A 512 5.06 -8.34 23.80
CA ARG A 512 6.53 -8.30 23.70
C ARG A 512 7.26 -8.88 24.92
N HIS A 513 6.58 -9.02 26.04
CA HIS A 513 7.13 -9.47 27.32
C HIS A 513 6.84 -10.95 27.60
N GLY A 514 6.01 -11.57 26.75
CA GLY A 514 5.63 -12.98 26.91
C GLY A 514 4.42 -13.15 27.82
N ASP A 515 3.80 -12.05 28.23
CA ASP A 515 2.60 -12.07 29.06
C ASP A 515 1.40 -12.51 28.23
N GLU A 516 0.61 -13.40 28.82
CA GLU A 516 -0.62 -13.92 28.24
C GLU A 516 -1.75 -12.93 28.53
N HIS A 517 -2.25 -12.28 27.48
CA HIS A 517 -3.48 -11.48 27.57
C HIS A 517 -4.64 -12.33 27.07
N LYS A 518 -5.65 -12.51 27.93
CA LYS A 518 -6.88 -13.27 27.63
C LYS A 518 -7.82 -12.50 26.72
#